data_AF-A0A8H7NY38-F1
#
_entry.id   AF-A0A8H7NY38-F1
#
_cell.length_a   1.000
_cell.length_b   1.000
_cell.length_c   1.000
_cell.angle_alpha   90.00
_cell.angle_beta   90.00
_cell.angle_gamma   90.00
#
_symmetry.space_group_name_H-M   'P 1'
#
loop_
_entity.id
_entity.type
_entity.pdbx_description
1 polymer ?
#
loop_
_entity_poly.entity_id
_entity_poly.type
_entity_poly.pdbx_seq_one_letter_code
_entity_poly.pdbx_strand_id
1 'polypeptide(L)'
;MCSDFDSICDVVENQFYSSWQHPNTRTPKIKHIFYLLHQSPHSHAQLVRNRAYMRRLGNEKMLFHGTLRTCQIGDTPGSLYPCNRSDCKLCAILRCSFDPNKSHDGLFGHGVYTTPVSSKAASYANSPHSHYKAMLYANVTIGRTKMLYQVTRGLWQAPDGCDSVTAATSSQGGAVPYPEMIVYREDAICVHSLIIYEP
;
A
#
# COMPACT_ATOMS: atom_id res chain seq x y z
N MET A 1 -3.30 24.48 20.61
CA MET A 1 -4.20 23.46 20.03
C MET A 1 -3.40 22.78 18.93
N CYS A 2 -2.82 21.62 19.19
CA CYS A 2 -2.33 20.78 18.10
C CYS A 2 -3.56 20.36 17.31
N SER A 3 -3.57 20.61 16.01
CA SER A 3 -4.72 20.24 15.18
C SER A 3 -4.75 18.71 15.09
N ASP A 4 -5.93 18.08 15.03
CA ASP A 4 -6.03 16.62 14.91
C ASP A 4 -5.21 16.07 13.72
N PHE A 5 -4.95 16.89 12.71
CA PHE A 5 -4.08 16.59 11.58
C PHE A 5 -2.61 16.40 11.94
N ASP A 6 -2.08 17.17 12.90
CA ASP A 6 -0.69 17.02 13.36
C ASP A 6 -0.50 15.64 14.01
N SER A 7 -1.49 15.20 14.81
CA SER A 7 -1.43 13.89 15.47
C SER A 7 -1.48 12.70 14.51
N ILE A 8 -2.20 12.82 13.39
CA ILE A 8 -2.27 11.75 12.38
C ILE A 8 -0.98 11.74 11.54
N CYS A 9 -0.37 12.89 11.27
CA CYS A 9 0.93 12.97 10.58
C CYS A 9 1.99 12.24 11.40
N ASP A 10 2.03 12.50 12.70
CA ASP A 10 2.94 11.86 13.63
C ASP A 10 2.77 10.34 13.63
N VAL A 11 1.54 9.82 13.58
CA VAL A 11 1.29 8.36 13.53
C VAL A 11 1.85 7.75 12.25
N VAL A 12 1.62 8.37 11.09
CA VAL A 12 2.12 7.84 9.80
C VAL A 12 3.65 7.91 9.74
N GLU A 13 4.23 9.01 10.19
CA GLU A 13 5.67 9.23 10.27
C GLU A 13 6.35 8.22 11.21
N ASN A 14 5.81 8.06 12.43
CA ASN A 14 6.31 7.10 13.41
C ASN A 14 6.21 5.66 12.88
N GLN A 15 5.10 5.29 12.24
CA GLN A 15 4.97 3.96 11.66
C GLN A 15 5.98 3.75 10.52
N PHE A 16 6.18 4.76 9.67
CA PHE A 16 7.13 4.68 8.56
C PHE A 16 8.57 4.46 9.06
N TYR A 17 9.04 5.25 10.04
CA TYR A 17 10.40 5.11 10.55
C TYR A 17 10.60 3.86 11.41
N SER A 18 9.67 3.54 12.31
CA SER A 18 9.78 2.35 13.19
C SER A 18 9.75 1.02 12.42
N SER A 19 9.16 1.02 11.22
CA SER A 19 9.11 -0.13 10.32
C SER A 19 10.19 -0.12 9.23
N TRP A 20 11.13 0.83 9.27
CA TRP A 20 12.26 0.87 8.34
C TRP A 20 13.37 -0.11 8.78
N GLN A 21 13.19 -1.39 8.46
CA GLN A 21 13.97 -2.49 9.07
C GLN A 21 15.06 -3.13 8.18
N HIS A 22 15.25 -2.70 6.93
CA HIS A 22 16.25 -3.33 6.06
C HIS A 22 17.67 -2.92 6.49
N PRO A 23 18.54 -3.89 6.80
CA PRO A 23 19.92 -3.59 7.17
C PRO A 23 20.64 -2.91 6.00
N ASN A 24 21.58 -2.01 6.31
CA ASN A 24 22.41 -1.31 5.33
C ASN A 24 21.67 -0.36 4.38
N THR A 25 20.41 -0.01 4.68
CA THR A 25 19.71 1.07 3.97
C THR A 25 19.82 2.35 4.78
N ARG A 26 20.09 3.47 4.11
CA ARG A 26 20.00 4.78 4.74
C ARG A 26 18.55 5.01 5.16
N THR A 27 18.34 5.51 6.38
CA THR A 27 17.01 5.96 6.78
C THR A 27 16.63 7.17 5.92
N PRO A 28 15.54 7.08 5.15
CA PRO A 28 15.09 8.16 4.29
C PRO A 28 14.61 9.35 5.10
N LYS A 29 14.44 10.50 4.45
CA LYS A 29 13.84 11.69 5.06
C LYS A 29 12.45 11.95 4.46
N ILE A 30 11.39 11.87 5.26
CA ILE A 30 10.06 12.30 4.83
C ILE A 30 10.10 13.78 4.47
N LYS A 31 9.51 14.13 3.32
CA LYS A 31 9.33 15.50 2.85
C LYS A 31 7.90 15.95 3.03
N HIS A 32 6.95 15.09 2.65
CA HIS A 32 5.52 15.38 2.72
C HIS A 32 4.71 14.14 3.02
N ILE A 33 3.61 14.33 3.75
CA ILE A 33 2.56 13.34 3.94
C ILE A 33 1.25 14.00 3.49
N PHE A 34 0.56 13.37 2.54
CA PHE A 34 -0.72 13.85 2.03
C PHE A 34 -1.82 12.86 2.36
N TYR A 35 -2.97 13.35 2.81
CA TYR A 35 -4.17 12.55 3.05
C TYR A 35 -5.08 12.57 1.84
N LEU A 36 -5.66 11.41 1.53
CA LEU A 36 -6.64 11.32 0.48
C LEU A 36 -8.04 11.63 1.03
N LEU A 37 -8.66 12.66 0.48
CA LEU A 37 -10.01 13.09 0.87
C LEU A 37 -11.12 12.31 0.13
N HIS A 38 -10.77 11.48 -0.86
CA HIS A 38 -11.72 10.66 -1.63
C HIS A 38 -12.91 11.46 -2.22
N GLN A 39 -12.67 12.68 -2.68
CA GLN A 39 -13.72 13.63 -3.09
C GLN A 39 -14.38 13.30 -4.44
N SER A 40 -13.74 12.53 -5.32
CA SER A 40 -14.37 12.15 -6.59
C SER A 40 -15.49 11.14 -6.37
N PRO A 41 -16.53 11.08 -7.22
CA PRO A 41 -17.59 10.07 -7.10
C PRO A 41 -17.06 8.64 -7.07
N HIS A 42 -16.05 8.35 -7.91
CA HIS A 42 -15.41 7.02 -7.97
C HIS A 42 -14.68 6.68 -6.66
N SER A 43 -13.79 7.57 -6.19
CA SER A 43 -13.06 7.35 -4.93
C SER A 43 -13.99 7.29 -3.71
N HIS A 44 -15.07 8.06 -3.71
CA HIS A 44 -16.07 8.03 -2.65
C HIS A 44 -16.83 6.71 -2.63
N ALA A 45 -17.31 6.24 -3.79
CA ALA A 45 -17.96 4.94 -3.91
C ALA A 45 -17.04 3.81 -3.46
N GLN A 46 -15.74 3.87 -3.82
CA GLN A 46 -14.74 2.93 -3.35
C GLN A 46 -14.59 2.95 -1.82
N LEU A 47 -14.48 4.14 -1.21
CA LEU A 47 -14.41 4.27 0.24
C LEU A 47 -15.63 3.66 0.94
N VAL A 48 -16.83 3.84 0.38
CA VAL A 48 -18.08 3.24 0.89
C VAL A 48 -18.03 1.72 0.80
N ARG A 49 -17.64 1.15 -0.35
CA ARG A 49 -17.48 -0.30 -0.53
C ARG A 49 -16.45 -0.88 0.43
N ASN A 50 -15.30 -0.23 0.57
CA ASN A 50 -14.26 -0.64 1.50
C ASN A 50 -14.77 -0.65 2.95
N ARG A 51 -15.43 0.42 3.42
CA ARG A 51 -16.03 0.47 4.76
C ARG A 51 -17.11 -0.59 4.99
N ALA A 52 -17.87 -0.97 3.96
CA ALA A 52 -18.84 -2.05 4.06
C ALA A 52 -18.15 -3.43 4.16
N TYR A 53 -17.13 -3.66 3.34
CA TYR A 53 -16.32 -4.88 3.34
C TYR A 53 -15.61 -5.08 4.69
N MET A 54 -15.00 -4.00 5.17
CA MET A 54 -14.36 -3.85 6.47
C MET A 54 -15.29 -4.24 7.62
N ARG A 55 -16.48 -3.62 7.70
CA ARG A 55 -17.48 -3.94 8.74
C ARG A 55 -17.92 -5.39 8.74
N ARG A 56 -17.89 -6.05 7.58
CA ARG A 56 -18.29 -7.45 7.45
C ARG A 56 -17.21 -8.44 7.90
N LEU A 57 -15.93 -8.15 7.64
CA LEU A 57 -14.85 -9.13 7.78
C LEU A 57 -13.85 -8.82 8.90
N GLY A 58 -13.67 -7.55 9.27
CA GLY A 58 -12.73 -7.12 10.31
C GLY A 58 -11.26 -7.44 9.99
N ASN A 59 -10.44 -7.54 11.04
CA ASN A 59 -8.99 -7.74 10.96
C ASN A 59 -8.31 -6.71 10.03
N GLU A 60 -8.44 -5.45 10.40
CA GLU A 60 -7.88 -4.34 9.63
C GLU A 60 -6.43 -4.09 9.98
N LYS A 61 -5.65 -3.71 8.98
CA LYS A 61 -4.26 -3.30 9.15
C LYS A 61 -3.97 -2.11 8.26
N MET A 62 -3.25 -1.15 8.83
CA MET A 62 -2.62 -0.11 8.04
C MET A 62 -1.28 -0.63 7.51
N LEU A 63 -1.12 -0.69 6.18
CA LEU A 63 0.03 -1.33 5.53
C LEU A 63 0.60 -0.45 4.40
N PHE A 64 1.88 -0.66 4.10
CA PHE A 64 2.61 0.06 3.06
C PHE A 64 2.53 -0.65 1.71
N HIS A 65 2.50 0.15 0.64
CA HIS A 65 2.59 -0.30 -0.74
C HIS A 65 3.51 0.63 -1.54
N GLY A 66 4.57 0.06 -2.11
CA GLY A 66 5.45 0.75 -3.06
C GLY A 66 5.05 0.41 -4.49
N THR A 67 5.13 1.40 -5.39
CA THR A 67 4.79 1.20 -6.80
C THR A 67 5.55 2.20 -7.69
N LEU A 68 5.36 2.10 -9.00
CA LEU A 68 5.95 3.00 -9.99
C LEU A 68 5.22 4.35 -10.03
N ARG A 69 5.96 5.43 -9.80
CA ARG A 69 5.55 6.82 -9.99
C ARG A 69 6.37 7.45 -11.12
N THR A 70 5.78 7.64 -12.30
CA THR A 70 6.45 8.25 -13.48
C THR A 70 6.24 9.76 -13.58
N CYS A 71 5.80 10.42 -12.52
CA CYS A 71 5.56 11.86 -12.47
C CYS A 71 6.03 12.44 -11.11
N GLN A 72 5.78 13.72 -10.90
CA GLN A 72 6.26 14.49 -9.75
C GLN A 72 5.13 14.86 -8.77
N ILE A 73 4.05 14.05 -8.75
CA ILE A 73 2.96 14.24 -7.79
C ILE A 73 3.50 14.14 -6.35
N GLY A 74 3.26 15.17 -5.55
CA GLY A 74 3.67 15.28 -4.17
C GLY A 74 5.08 15.82 -3.95
N ASP A 75 5.85 16.11 -5.01
CA ASP A 75 7.20 16.70 -4.85
C ASP A 75 7.14 18.11 -4.25
N THR A 76 6.00 18.78 -4.40
CA THR A 76 5.68 20.03 -3.71
C THR A 76 4.26 19.95 -3.14
N PRO A 77 3.92 20.77 -2.13
CA PRO A 77 2.57 20.81 -1.58
C PRO A 77 1.47 21.17 -2.60
N GLY A 78 1.82 21.83 -3.71
CA GLY A 78 0.88 22.19 -4.78
C GLY A 78 0.68 21.12 -5.86
N SER A 79 1.56 20.12 -5.94
CA SER A 79 1.55 19.09 -6.99
C SER A 79 0.71 17.89 -6.56
N LEU A 80 -0.62 18.02 -6.44
CA LEU A 80 -1.48 16.99 -5.83
C LEU A 80 -2.46 16.31 -6.79
N TYR A 81 -2.46 16.71 -8.06
CA TYR A 81 -3.38 16.15 -9.05
C TYR A 81 -2.77 14.92 -9.75
N PRO A 82 -3.42 13.73 -9.66
CA PRO A 82 -2.95 12.55 -10.37
C PRO A 82 -2.90 12.77 -11.88
N CYS A 83 -1.76 12.48 -12.51
CA CYS A 83 -1.62 12.55 -13.97
C CYS A 83 -2.35 11.38 -14.67
N ASN A 84 -2.74 11.56 -15.93
CA ASN A 84 -3.44 10.53 -16.71
C ASN A 84 -2.53 9.56 -17.48
N ARG A 85 -1.22 9.53 -17.18
CA ARG A 85 -0.29 8.65 -17.87
C ARG A 85 -0.58 7.18 -17.52
N SER A 86 -0.62 6.32 -18.54
CA SER A 86 -0.88 4.87 -18.39
C SER A 86 0.27 4.11 -17.70
N ASP A 87 1.47 4.67 -17.74
CA ASP A 87 2.67 4.15 -17.08
C ASP A 87 2.76 4.52 -15.59
N CYS A 88 2.02 5.53 -15.12
CA CYS A 88 2.06 5.97 -13.74
C CYS A 88 1.13 5.13 -12.86
N LYS A 89 1.64 4.01 -12.34
CA LYS A 89 0.87 3.08 -11.50
C LYS A 89 0.37 3.73 -10.22
N LEU A 90 1.19 4.59 -9.61
CA LEU A 90 0.77 5.39 -8.45
C LEU A 90 -0.47 6.23 -8.76
N CYS A 91 -0.43 7.05 -9.83
CA CYS A 91 -1.56 7.91 -10.16
C CYS A 91 -2.79 7.09 -10.57
N ALA A 92 -2.62 5.95 -11.26
CA ALA A 92 -3.72 5.05 -11.57
C ALA A 92 -4.44 4.59 -10.29
N ILE A 93 -3.69 4.22 -9.25
CA ILE A 93 -4.26 3.87 -7.93
C ILE A 93 -4.96 5.07 -7.29
N LEU A 94 -4.35 6.27 -7.33
CA LEU A 94 -4.93 7.47 -6.74
C LEU A 94 -6.24 7.91 -7.42
N ARG A 95 -6.43 7.65 -8.72
CA ARG A 95 -7.68 7.95 -9.43
C ARG A 95 -8.73 6.86 -9.28
N CYS A 96 -8.32 5.61 -9.43
CA CYS A 96 -9.22 4.49 -9.70
C CYS A 96 -9.18 3.38 -8.64
N SER A 97 -8.50 3.60 -7.50
CA SER A 97 -8.20 2.56 -6.49
C SER A 97 -7.21 1.49 -6.97
N PHE A 98 -6.92 0.54 -6.08
CA PHE A 98 -6.20 -0.68 -6.42
C PHE A 98 -7.08 -1.61 -7.24
N ASP A 99 -6.63 -1.99 -8.43
CA ASP A 99 -7.30 -2.97 -9.29
C ASP A 99 -6.45 -4.24 -9.35
N PRO A 100 -6.83 -5.32 -8.62
CA PRO A 100 -6.12 -6.60 -8.66
C PRO A 100 -5.99 -7.18 -10.08
N ASN A 101 -6.94 -6.91 -10.99
CA ASN A 101 -6.84 -7.42 -12.36
C ASN A 101 -5.72 -6.76 -13.17
N LYS A 102 -5.22 -5.61 -12.69
CA LYS A 102 -4.07 -4.91 -13.28
C LYS A 102 -2.76 -5.24 -12.57
N SER A 103 -2.77 -6.09 -11.54
CA SER A 103 -1.56 -6.47 -10.84
C SER A 103 -0.79 -7.55 -11.61
N HIS A 104 0.54 -7.50 -11.49
CA HIS A 104 1.39 -8.56 -12.00
C HIS A 104 1.27 -9.84 -11.15
N ASP A 105 1.61 -10.99 -11.75
CA ASP A 105 1.70 -12.27 -11.02
C ASP A 105 2.92 -12.25 -10.09
N GLY A 106 2.67 -11.94 -8.82
CA GLY A 106 3.68 -12.01 -7.77
C GLY A 106 3.89 -13.44 -7.26
N LEU A 107 4.54 -13.57 -6.10
CA LEU A 107 4.80 -14.90 -5.50
C LEU A 107 3.53 -15.63 -5.05
N PHE A 108 2.43 -14.90 -4.87
CA PHE A 108 1.14 -15.39 -4.41
C PHE A 108 0.00 -14.95 -5.35
N GLY A 109 0.26 -14.83 -6.65
CA GLY A 109 -0.76 -14.48 -7.66
C GLY A 109 -0.97 -12.99 -7.93
N HIS A 110 -2.08 -12.69 -8.60
CA HIS A 110 -2.54 -11.38 -9.06
C HIS A 110 -3.31 -10.60 -7.98
N GLY A 111 -2.71 -10.50 -6.79
CA GLY A 111 -3.24 -9.69 -5.71
C GLY A 111 -2.52 -8.34 -5.56
N VAL A 112 -3.05 -7.52 -4.66
CA VAL A 112 -2.39 -6.30 -4.18
C VAL A 112 -1.51 -6.67 -2.98
N TYR A 113 -0.21 -6.48 -3.15
CA TYR A 113 0.80 -6.81 -2.14
C TYR A 113 1.04 -5.61 -1.23
N THR A 114 0.96 -5.86 0.06
CA THR A 114 1.17 -4.86 1.11
C THR A 114 2.02 -5.45 2.22
N THR A 115 2.67 -4.59 3.01
CA THR A 115 3.58 -5.04 4.07
C THR A 115 3.56 -4.05 5.24
N PRO A 116 3.73 -4.53 6.50
CA PRO A 116 3.93 -3.63 7.63
C PRO A 116 5.35 -3.02 7.66
N VAL A 117 6.26 -3.47 6.79
CA VAL A 117 7.68 -3.05 6.77
C VAL A 117 7.90 -2.00 5.68
N SER A 118 8.03 -0.72 6.05
CA SER A 118 8.17 0.38 5.08
C SER A 118 9.36 0.18 4.13
N SER A 119 10.51 -0.26 4.64
CA SER A 119 11.70 -0.51 3.83
C SER A 119 11.53 -1.67 2.83
N LYS A 120 10.63 -2.63 3.09
CA LYS A 120 10.23 -3.67 2.12
C LYS A 120 9.36 -3.07 1.02
N ALA A 121 8.38 -2.23 1.37
CA ALA A 121 7.60 -1.52 0.36
C ALA A 121 8.51 -0.60 -0.49
N ALA A 122 9.55 0.00 0.11
CA ALA A 122 10.48 0.89 -0.57
C ALA A 122 11.27 0.24 -1.70
N SER A 123 11.51 -1.08 -1.68
CA SER A 123 12.16 -1.79 -2.79
C SER A 123 11.31 -1.80 -4.06
N TYR A 124 10.00 -1.55 -3.95
CA TYR A 124 9.06 -1.45 -5.07
C TYR A 124 8.69 0.01 -5.39
N ALA A 125 9.08 0.97 -4.55
CA ALA A 125 8.88 2.39 -4.80
C ALA A 125 9.91 2.92 -5.80
N ASN A 126 9.51 3.01 -7.07
CA ASN A 126 10.35 3.53 -8.15
C ASN A 126 9.82 4.88 -8.65
N SER A 127 10.71 5.86 -8.82
CA SER A 127 10.38 7.22 -9.25
C SER A 127 11.44 7.76 -10.21
N PRO A 128 11.52 7.25 -11.46
CA PRO A 128 12.63 7.52 -12.38
C PRO A 128 12.76 8.99 -12.81
N HIS A 129 11.74 9.82 -12.56
CA HIS A 129 11.68 11.22 -12.98
C HIS A 129 11.63 12.22 -11.81
N SER A 130 12.03 11.78 -10.60
CA SER A 130 12.03 12.59 -9.39
C SER A 130 13.18 12.18 -8.46
N HIS A 131 13.72 13.15 -7.72
CA HIS A 131 14.66 12.90 -6.63
C HIS A 131 14.02 12.28 -5.39
N TYR A 132 12.70 12.45 -5.24
CA TYR A 132 11.91 11.81 -4.19
C TYR A 132 11.29 10.50 -4.66
N LYS A 133 11.02 9.63 -3.70
CA LYS A 133 10.20 8.43 -3.86
C LYS A 133 8.83 8.64 -3.23
N ALA A 134 7.89 7.82 -3.65
CA ALA A 134 6.52 7.83 -3.17
C ALA A 134 6.11 6.45 -2.66
N MET A 135 5.40 6.43 -1.54
CA MET A 135 4.83 5.23 -0.94
C MET A 135 3.39 5.47 -0.51
N LEU A 136 2.53 4.50 -0.77
CA LEU A 136 1.16 4.53 -0.30
C LEU A 136 1.09 3.86 1.08
N TYR A 137 0.30 4.46 1.97
CA TYR A 137 -0.12 3.86 3.23
C TYR A 137 -1.63 3.68 3.17
N ALA A 138 -2.11 2.46 3.35
CA ALA A 138 -3.48 2.07 3.05
C ALA A 138 -4.11 1.30 4.20
N ASN A 139 -5.43 1.47 4.39
CA ASN A 139 -6.21 0.56 5.23
C ASN A 139 -6.52 -0.71 4.42
N VAL A 140 -6.15 -1.86 4.96
CA VAL A 140 -6.30 -3.17 4.34
C VAL A 140 -7.14 -4.06 5.26
N THR A 141 -8.28 -4.51 4.74
CA THR A 141 -9.13 -5.51 5.41
C THR A 141 -8.60 -6.91 5.09
N ILE A 142 -7.94 -7.53 6.07
CA ILE A 142 -7.36 -8.86 5.92
C ILE A 142 -8.44 -9.95 6.07
N GLY A 143 -9.44 -9.75 6.93
CA GLY A 143 -10.45 -10.78 7.21
C GLY A 143 -9.81 -12.10 7.68
N ARG A 144 -10.35 -13.22 7.21
CA ARG A 144 -9.74 -14.55 7.40
C ARG A 144 -8.61 -14.75 6.41
N THR A 145 -7.38 -14.83 6.88
CA THR A 145 -6.21 -15.00 6.02
C THR A 145 -5.72 -16.44 5.98
N LYS A 146 -5.31 -16.92 4.80
CA LYS A 146 -4.54 -18.16 4.67
C LYS A 146 -3.06 -17.86 4.77
N MET A 147 -2.39 -18.45 5.76
CA MET A 147 -0.93 -18.47 5.80
C MET A 147 -0.41 -19.40 4.70
N LEU A 148 0.42 -18.88 3.79
CA LEU A 148 1.10 -19.66 2.75
C LEU A 148 2.61 -19.70 3.01
N TYR A 149 3.17 -20.91 3.04
CA TYR A 149 4.59 -21.15 3.29
C TYR A 149 5.41 -21.22 2.00
N GLN A 150 4.77 -21.61 0.90
CA GLN A 150 5.42 -21.77 -0.40
C GLN A 150 4.82 -20.80 -1.42
N VAL A 151 5.65 -20.38 -2.37
CA VAL A 151 5.25 -19.58 -3.53
C VAL A 151 4.09 -20.28 -4.24
N THR A 152 2.98 -19.57 -4.44
CA THR A 152 1.77 -20.08 -5.08
C THR A 152 1.31 -19.07 -6.13
N ARG A 153 1.92 -19.14 -7.32
CA ARG A 153 1.64 -18.24 -8.46
C ARG A 153 0.28 -18.51 -9.08
N GLY A 154 -0.22 -17.54 -9.85
CA GLY A 154 -1.44 -17.69 -10.63
C GLY A 154 -2.74 -17.64 -9.83
N LEU A 155 -2.69 -17.31 -8.53
CA LEU A 155 -3.89 -17.04 -7.75
C LEU A 155 -4.55 -15.75 -8.23
N TRP A 156 -5.82 -15.81 -8.61
CA TRP A 156 -6.64 -14.63 -8.94
C TRP A 156 -7.58 -14.24 -7.80
N GLN A 157 -7.68 -15.09 -6.79
CA GLN A 157 -8.50 -14.91 -5.61
C GLN A 157 -7.84 -15.55 -4.39
N ALA A 158 -8.30 -15.17 -3.20
CA ALA A 158 -7.88 -15.83 -1.97
C ALA A 158 -8.27 -17.32 -1.98
N PRO A 159 -7.51 -18.20 -1.31
CA PRO A 159 -7.89 -19.60 -1.14
C PRO A 159 -9.27 -19.77 -0.52
N ASP A 160 -9.91 -20.91 -0.78
CA ASP A 160 -11.29 -21.17 -0.35
C ASP A 160 -11.49 -20.93 1.16
N GLY A 161 -12.58 -20.23 1.48
CA GLY A 161 -12.95 -19.85 2.85
C GLY A 161 -12.15 -18.67 3.43
N CYS A 162 -11.17 -18.13 2.70
CA CYS A 162 -10.33 -17.01 3.12
C CYS A 162 -10.62 -15.75 2.30
N ASP A 163 -10.25 -14.60 2.86
CA ASP A 163 -10.41 -13.28 2.29
C ASP A 163 -9.07 -12.71 1.77
N SER A 164 -7.95 -13.24 2.28
CA SER A 164 -6.60 -12.81 1.92
C SER A 164 -5.57 -13.94 2.06
N VAL A 165 -4.33 -13.65 1.66
CA VAL A 165 -3.14 -14.46 1.95
C VAL A 165 -2.18 -13.68 2.86
N THR A 166 -1.60 -14.37 3.83
CA THR A 166 -0.43 -13.91 4.58
C THR A 166 0.75 -14.79 4.21
N ALA A 167 1.81 -14.18 3.69
CA ALA A 167 3.03 -14.90 3.36
C ALA A 167 3.81 -15.21 4.65
N ALA A 168 4.12 -16.49 4.89
CA ALA A 168 4.99 -16.87 6.00
C ALA A 168 6.42 -16.39 5.71
N THR A 169 7.07 -15.82 6.72
CA THR A 169 8.45 -15.35 6.60
C THR A 169 9.46 -16.49 6.66
N SER A 170 10.71 -16.27 6.23
CA SER A 170 11.78 -17.26 6.34
C SER A 170 12.02 -17.71 7.79
N SER A 171 11.87 -16.81 8.76
CA SER A 171 11.91 -17.16 10.20
C SER A 171 10.76 -18.07 10.65
N GLN A 172 9.68 -18.13 9.88
CA GLN A 172 8.54 -19.04 10.07
C GLN A 172 8.63 -20.27 9.15
N GLY A 173 9.73 -20.47 8.43
CA GLY A 173 9.89 -21.54 7.43
C GLY A 173 9.22 -21.27 6.08
N GLY A 174 8.87 -20.01 5.80
CA GLY A 174 8.21 -19.60 4.57
C GLY A 174 9.13 -18.99 3.50
N ALA A 175 8.52 -18.60 2.38
CA ALA A 175 9.22 -18.25 1.14
C ALA A 175 9.67 -16.78 1.04
N VAL A 176 9.33 -15.90 1.98
CA VAL A 176 9.66 -14.46 1.90
C VAL A 176 10.46 -13.99 3.13
N PRO A 177 11.39 -13.04 2.98
CA PRO A 177 12.20 -12.56 4.11
C PRO A 177 11.43 -11.64 5.07
N TYR A 178 10.37 -10.97 4.60
CA TYR A 178 9.58 -10.01 5.38
C TYR A 178 8.09 -10.32 5.24
N PRO A 179 7.26 -9.94 6.24
CA PRO A 179 5.82 -10.17 6.17
C PRO A 179 5.18 -9.46 4.98
N GLU A 180 4.34 -10.19 4.24
CA GLU A 180 3.55 -9.67 3.13
C GLU A 180 2.10 -10.15 3.28
N MET A 181 1.15 -9.23 3.06
CA MET A 181 -0.27 -9.51 3.04
C MET A 181 -0.81 -9.18 1.66
N ILE A 182 -1.57 -10.12 1.10
CA ILE A 182 -2.05 -10.06 -0.27
C ILE A 182 -3.58 -10.14 -0.25
N VAL A 183 -4.21 -9.11 -0.83
CA VAL A 183 -5.67 -9.06 -1.03
C VAL A 183 -5.99 -9.12 -2.51
N TYR A 184 -7.09 -9.79 -2.86
CA TYR A 184 -7.47 -10.05 -4.26
C TYR A 184 -8.76 -9.33 -4.66
N ARG A 185 -9.25 -8.44 -3.80
CA ARG A 185 -10.45 -7.64 -4.04
C ARG A 185 -10.12 -6.17 -3.89
N GLU A 186 -10.58 -5.37 -4.83
CA GLU A 186 -10.50 -3.90 -4.75
C GLU A 186 -11.13 -3.39 -3.45
N ASP A 187 -12.28 -3.94 -3.04
CA ASP A 187 -12.98 -3.53 -1.81
C ASP A 187 -12.14 -3.74 -0.53
N ALA A 188 -11.14 -4.63 -0.56
CA ALA A 188 -10.36 -4.99 0.63
C ALA A 188 -9.28 -3.95 0.98
N ILE A 189 -9.07 -2.92 0.14
CA ILE A 189 -8.01 -1.94 0.35
C ILE A 189 -8.44 -0.53 -0.06
N CYS A 190 -8.03 0.45 0.73
CA CYS A 190 -8.26 1.87 0.44
C CYS A 190 -7.03 2.71 0.85
N VAL A 191 -6.56 3.56 -0.06
CA VAL A 191 -5.43 4.46 0.22
C VAL A 191 -5.85 5.48 1.27
N HIS A 192 -5.03 5.64 2.31
CA HIS A 192 -5.20 6.62 3.37
C HIS A 192 -4.28 7.83 3.17
N SER A 193 -2.98 7.55 2.95
CA SER A 193 -1.96 8.58 2.79
C SER A 193 -0.98 8.28 1.65
N LEU A 194 -0.44 9.34 1.07
CA LEU A 194 0.72 9.35 0.18
C LEU A 194 1.91 9.94 0.96
N ILE A 195 2.97 9.16 1.10
CA ILE A 195 4.22 9.55 1.75
C ILE A 195 5.25 9.85 0.66
N ILE A 196 5.79 11.07 0.67
CA ILE A 196 6.87 11.50 -0.20
C ILE A 196 8.14 11.62 0.63
N TYR A 197 9.21 10.95 0.20
CA TYR A 197 10.45 10.87 0.95
C TYR A 197 11.68 10.91 0.05
N GLU A 198 12.78 11.41 0.60
CA GLU A 198 14.10 11.36 0.00
C GLU A 198 14.79 10.05 0.42
N PRO A 199 15.19 9.18 -0.54
CA PRO A 199 15.74 7.85 -0.26
C PRO A 199 17.16 7.85 0.33
#